data_AF-A0A6G9FKK8-F1
#
_entry.id   AF-A0A6G9FKK8-F1
#
_cell.length_a   1.000
_cell.length_b   1.000
_cell.length_c   1.000
_cell.angle_alpha   90.00
_cell.angle_beta   90.00
_cell.angle_gamma   90.00
#
_symmetry.space_group_name_H-M   'P 1'
#
loop_
_entity.id
_entity.type
_entity.pdbx_description
1 polymer ?
#
loop_
_entity_poly.entity_id
_entity_poly.type
_entity_poly.pdbx_seq_one_letter_code
_entity_poly.pdbx_strand_id
1 'polypeptide(L)'
;MSAATGGGREAQLKHTGLRPGWTTGACATAATTAAYTALLTGEFPDPVTITLPKGQTPAFALAAESLSGDSAMAGIVKDAGDDPDVTHGALVRATVRLLPAGSGVVFRAGPGVGTVTRPGLPLDVGEPAINPVPRQMMRDHVGVIAARHGGGGDVEITVSVDHGEEIARSTWNPRLGILGGLSILGTTGIVVPYSCSAWIDSIRRGVDVARAVGRTHVAGCTGSTSEKTVVALYGLPEDALLDMGDFAGAVLKYVRRHPVERLTLCGGFAKLSKLAAGHLDLHSGRSQVDKAFLAELARQGGADEALASEVAVANTGLAALQMCAAQGVPLGDLVAAAARDQALGVLRGAPVAVDVVCIDRAGTVVGRA
;
A
#
# COMPACT_ATOMS: atom_id res chain seq x y z
N MET A 1 11.97 13.93 33.56
CA MET A 1 10.82 13.48 32.75
C MET A 1 11.15 13.76 31.29
N SER A 2 11.57 12.73 30.56
CA SER A 2 12.05 12.83 29.18
C SER A 2 10.86 13.11 28.25
N ALA A 3 10.91 14.24 27.55
CA ALA A 3 10.04 14.51 26.42
C ALA A 3 10.42 13.55 25.30
N ALA A 4 9.57 12.56 25.04
CA ALA A 4 9.69 11.73 23.86
C ALA A 4 9.61 12.64 22.63
N THR A 5 10.70 12.71 21.87
CA THR A 5 10.75 13.32 20.55
C THR A 5 9.75 12.59 19.66
N GLY A 6 8.57 13.19 19.49
CA GLY A 6 7.41 12.57 18.86
C GLY A 6 7.67 12.26 17.39
N GLY A 7 8.11 11.04 17.09
CA GLY A 7 8.02 10.48 15.74
C GLY A 7 6.57 10.07 15.44
N GLY A 8 6.11 10.31 14.21
CA GLY A 8 4.79 9.85 13.76
C GLY A 8 4.10 10.78 12.78
N ARG A 9 2.86 10.43 12.41
CA ARG A 9 2.03 11.14 11.43
C ARG A 9 1.79 12.62 11.78
N GLU A 10 1.58 12.95 13.05
CA GLU A 10 1.38 14.33 13.49
C GLU A 10 2.64 15.19 13.35
N ALA A 11 3.82 14.61 13.65
CA ALA A 11 5.08 15.30 13.45
C ALA A 11 5.40 15.48 11.96
N GLN A 12 5.03 14.49 11.12
CA GLN A 12 5.13 14.62 9.67
C GLN A 12 4.26 15.77 9.16
N LEU A 13 2.97 15.80 9.49
CA LEU A 13 2.04 16.86 9.07
C LEU A 13 2.53 18.25 9.53
N LYS A 14 3.00 18.37 10.78
CA LYS A 14 3.58 19.61 11.30
C LYS A 14 4.84 20.04 10.57
N HIS A 15 5.68 19.09 10.16
CA HIS A 15 6.94 19.39 9.48
C HIS A 15 6.75 19.73 8.00
N THR A 16 5.83 19.04 7.32
CA THR A 16 5.61 19.23 5.88
C THR A 16 4.67 20.38 5.55
N GLY A 17 3.80 20.79 6.48
CA GLY A 17 2.75 21.79 6.22
C GLY A 17 1.63 21.32 5.29
N LEU A 18 1.76 20.12 4.70
CA LEU A 18 0.76 19.52 3.82
C LEU A 18 -0.55 19.19 4.56
N ARG A 19 -1.66 19.43 3.89
CA ARG A 19 -3.01 19.22 4.39
C ARG A 19 -3.36 17.72 4.39
N PRO A 20 -3.78 17.15 5.54
CA PRO A 20 -4.29 15.79 5.57
C PRO A 20 -5.65 15.69 4.87
N GLY A 21 -5.99 14.48 4.45
CA GLY A 21 -7.29 14.14 3.89
C GLY A 21 -8.04 13.09 4.69
N TRP A 22 -9.11 12.58 4.11
CA TRP A 22 -9.98 11.57 4.67
C TRP A 22 -9.96 10.30 3.84
N THR A 23 -9.94 9.16 4.53
CA THR A 23 -9.94 7.84 3.88
C THR A 23 -11.32 7.50 3.33
N THR A 24 -11.41 6.56 2.37
CA THR A 24 -12.71 6.07 1.87
C THR A 24 -13.57 5.50 3.01
N GLY A 25 -12.96 4.88 4.02
CA GLY A 25 -13.64 4.42 5.24
C GLY A 25 -14.25 5.54 6.08
N ALA A 26 -13.59 6.69 6.20
CA ALA A 26 -14.14 7.85 6.89
C ALA A 26 -15.33 8.44 6.13
N CYS A 27 -15.20 8.60 4.81
CA CYS A 27 -16.30 9.06 3.95
C CYS A 27 -17.52 8.13 4.01
N ALA A 28 -17.31 6.81 3.94
CA ALA A 28 -18.39 5.82 4.07
C ALA A 28 -19.05 5.86 5.46
N THR A 29 -18.27 6.08 6.52
CA THR A 29 -18.79 6.23 7.89
C THR A 29 -19.63 7.49 8.03
N ALA A 30 -19.15 8.62 7.49
CA ALA A 30 -19.89 9.88 7.47
C ALA A 30 -21.21 9.76 6.69
N ALA A 31 -21.17 9.18 5.50
CA ALA A 31 -22.36 8.88 4.70
C ALA A 31 -23.36 7.99 5.46
N THR A 32 -22.88 6.90 6.08
CA THR A 32 -23.72 5.99 6.89
C THR A 32 -24.37 6.73 8.07
N THR A 33 -23.58 7.57 8.75
CA THR A 33 -24.04 8.36 9.91
C THR A 33 -25.16 9.31 9.50
N ALA A 34 -25.00 10.02 8.38
CA ALA A 34 -26.02 10.93 7.87
C ALA A 34 -27.28 10.19 7.41
N ALA A 35 -27.14 9.14 6.61
CA ALA A 35 -28.25 8.35 6.10
C ALA A 35 -29.05 7.69 7.22
N TYR A 36 -28.39 7.07 8.20
CA TYR A 36 -29.10 6.43 9.31
C TYR A 36 -29.76 7.45 10.25
N THR A 37 -29.17 8.63 10.42
CA THR A 37 -29.84 9.73 11.15
C THR A 37 -31.13 10.12 10.43
N ALA A 38 -31.06 10.39 9.13
CA ALA A 38 -32.21 10.77 8.32
C ALA A 38 -33.31 9.69 8.28
N LEU A 39 -32.95 8.41 8.32
CA LEU A 39 -33.93 7.32 8.44
C LEU A 39 -34.76 7.41 9.72
N LEU A 40 -34.17 7.84 10.83
CA LEU A 40 -34.85 7.89 12.14
C LEU A 40 -35.54 9.23 12.39
N THR A 41 -35.02 10.32 11.82
CA THR A 41 -35.49 11.69 12.12
C THR A 41 -36.22 12.35 10.97
N GLY A 42 -36.03 11.87 9.73
CA GLY A 42 -36.46 12.55 8.51
C GLY A 42 -35.51 13.66 8.03
N GLU A 43 -34.42 13.94 8.76
CA GLU A 43 -33.51 15.05 8.47
C GLU A 43 -32.04 14.58 8.35
N PHE A 44 -31.36 15.06 7.31
CA PHE A 44 -29.93 14.79 7.10
C PHE A 44 -29.07 15.80 7.88
N PRO A 45 -28.11 15.35 8.71
CA PRO A 45 -27.12 16.25 9.30
C PRO A 45 -26.11 16.68 8.23
N ASP A 46 -26.11 17.97 7.89
CA ASP A 46 -25.13 18.56 6.97
C ASP A 46 -24.53 19.86 7.57
N PRO A 47 -23.22 19.89 7.91
CA PRO A 47 -22.27 18.79 7.79
C PRO A 47 -22.47 17.70 8.87
N VAL A 48 -22.23 16.45 8.51
CA VAL A 48 -22.24 15.33 9.45
C VAL A 48 -20.91 15.22 10.19
N THR A 49 -20.94 15.03 11.50
CA THR A 49 -19.74 14.80 12.32
C THR A 49 -19.60 13.32 12.69
N ILE A 50 -18.40 12.77 12.57
CA ILE A 50 -18.07 11.40 13.00
C ILE A 50 -16.86 11.40 13.92
N THR A 51 -16.75 10.39 14.78
CA THR A 51 -15.58 10.15 15.64
C THR A 51 -14.64 9.15 14.96
N LEU A 52 -13.40 9.54 14.72
CA LEU A 52 -12.38 8.67 14.15
C LEU A 52 -11.75 7.77 15.23
N PRO A 53 -11.03 6.68 14.86
CA PRO A 53 -10.44 5.73 15.82
C PRO A 53 -9.51 6.34 16.88
N LYS A 54 -8.97 7.55 16.62
CA LYS A 54 -8.11 8.30 17.55
C LYS A 54 -8.86 9.41 18.32
N GLY A 55 -10.19 9.42 18.28
CA GLY A 55 -11.04 10.38 19.00
C GLY A 55 -11.24 11.74 18.32
N GLN A 56 -10.64 11.97 17.14
CA GLN A 56 -10.86 13.21 16.38
C GLN A 56 -12.29 13.23 15.81
N THR A 57 -12.91 14.41 15.78
CA THR A 57 -14.31 14.57 15.36
C THR A 57 -14.48 15.51 14.14
N PRO A 58 -13.99 15.13 12.96
CA PRO A 58 -14.16 15.94 11.76
C PRO A 58 -15.61 15.97 11.26
N ALA A 59 -15.93 17.06 10.55
CA ALA A 59 -17.22 17.27 9.90
C ALA A 59 -17.10 17.11 8.37
N PHE A 60 -18.11 16.52 7.75
CA PHE A 60 -18.16 16.21 6.32
C PHE A 60 -19.42 16.81 5.71
N ALA A 61 -19.26 17.60 4.65
CA ALA A 61 -20.38 18.12 3.89
C ALA A 61 -21.03 17.02 3.04
N LEU A 62 -22.35 16.99 2.99
CA LEU A 62 -23.09 16.08 2.12
C LEU A 62 -23.03 16.59 0.67
N ALA A 63 -22.70 15.70 -0.25
CA ALA A 63 -22.68 15.96 -1.69
C ALA A 63 -23.90 15.39 -2.42
N ALA A 64 -24.57 14.42 -1.78
CA ALA A 64 -25.82 13.86 -2.26
C ALA A 64 -26.61 13.30 -1.08
N GLU A 65 -27.92 13.34 -1.16
CA GLU A 65 -28.82 12.74 -0.18
C GLU A 65 -30.13 12.32 -0.83
N SER A 66 -30.76 11.30 -0.27
CA SER A 66 -32.13 10.90 -0.64
C SER A 66 -32.75 10.08 0.47
N LEU A 67 -34.00 10.39 0.82
CA LEU A 67 -34.82 9.61 1.74
C LEU A 67 -36.01 9.04 0.96
N SER A 68 -36.16 7.72 0.94
CA SER A 68 -37.25 7.06 0.24
C SER A 68 -37.72 5.80 0.95
N GLY A 69 -38.98 5.82 1.43
CA GLY A 69 -39.60 4.67 2.07
C GLY A 69 -38.83 4.23 3.31
N ASP A 70 -38.31 3.00 3.28
CA ASP A 70 -37.54 2.36 4.35
C ASP A 70 -36.01 2.50 4.19
N SER A 71 -35.56 3.35 3.27
CA SER A 71 -34.15 3.57 2.97
C SER A 71 -33.77 5.05 2.91
N ALA A 72 -32.54 5.35 3.32
CA ALA A 72 -31.92 6.65 3.08
C ALA A 72 -30.51 6.46 2.51
N MET A 73 -30.06 7.43 1.73
CA MET A 73 -28.72 7.47 1.16
C MET A 73 -28.12 8.84 1.42
N ALA A 74 -26.84 8.85 1.77
CA ALA A 74 -26.02 10.05 1.76
C ALA A 74 -24.72 9.78 0.99
N GLY A 75 -24.15 10.83 0.43
CA GLY A 75 -22.92 10.79 -0.36
C GLY A 75 -21.91 11.83 0.12
N ILE A 76 -20.65 11.43 0.23
CA ILE A 76 -19.53 12.28 0.62
C ILE A 76 -18.48 12.26 -0.50
N VAL A 77 -18.07 13.44 -0.97
CA VAL A 77 -16.91 13.55 -1.88
C VAL A 77 -15.63 13.39 -1.06
N LYS A 78 -14.79 12.44 -1.45
CA LYS A 78 -13.52 12.18 -0.76
C LYS A 78 -12.50 13.29 -1.02
N ASP A 79 -12.17 14.03 0.03
CA ASP A 79 -11.05 14.97 0.03
C ASP A 79 -9.77 14.26 0.55
N ALA A 80 -8.75 14.13 -0.31
CA ALA A 80 -7.49 13.45 0.04
C ALA A 80 -6.44 14.42 0.62
N GLY A 81 -6.78 15.69 0.81
CA GLY A 81 -5.80 16.69 1.20
C GLY A 81 -4.83 16.95 0.06
N ASP A 82 -3.54 17.03 0.39
CA ASP A 82 -2.47 17.22 -0.60
C ASP A 82 -1.83 15.88 -1.05
N ASP A 83 -2.45 14.74 -0.72
CA ASP A 83 -2.01 13.44 -1.20
C ASP A 83 -2.43 13.23 -2.67
N PRO A 84 -1.53 12.82 -3.57
CA PRO A 84 -1.88 12.47 -4.95
C PRO A 84 -2.60 11.11 -5.02
N ASP A 85 -3.72 11.00 -4.31
CA ASP A 85 -4.55 9.81 -4.19
C ASP A 85 -5.52 9.71 -5.37
N VAL A 86 -5.47 8.59 -6.11
CA VAL A 86 -6.35 8.32 -7.26
C VAL A 86 -7.85 8.31 -6.91
N THR A 87 -8.18 8.16 -5.63
CA THR A 87 -9.56 8.20 -5.13
C THR A 87 -9.98 9.58 -4.62
N HIS A 88 -9.14 10.60 -4.77
CA HIS A 88 -9.54 11.99 -4.50
C HIS A 88 -10.68 12.42 -5.44
N GLY A 89 -11.67 13.13 -4.90
CA GLY A 89 -12.85 13.58 -5.63
C GLY A 89 -13.90 12.48 -5.85
N ALA A 90 -13.62 11.22 -5.50
CA ALA A 90 -14.59 10.13 -5.64
C ALA A 90 -15.79 10.35 -4.70
N LEU A 91 -17.00 10.20 -5.22
CA LEU A 91 -18.23 10.29 -4.44
C LEU A 91 -18.55 8.92 -3.81
N VAL A 92 -18.38 8.83 -2.49
CA VAL A 92 -18.67 7.64 -1.70
C VAL A 92 -20.08 7.75 -1.15
N ARG A 93 -20.96 6.80 -1.52
CA ARG A 93 -22.36 6.75 -1.08
C ARG A 93 -22.57 5.61 -0.10
N ALA A 94 -23.40 5.84 0.90
CA ALA A 94 -23.91 4.78 1.77
C ALA A 94 -25.44 4.83 1.76
N THR A 95 -26.06 3.76 1.28
CA THR A 95 -27.50 3.53 1.39
C THR A 95 -27.75 2.64 2.60
N VAL A 96 -28.53 3.14 3.54
CA VAL A 96 -28.92 2.43 4.76
C VAL A 96 -30.38 2.02 4.63
N ARG A 97 -30.70 0.79 5.02
CA ARG A 97 -32.06 0.27 5.12
C ARG A 97 -32.25 -0.41 6.47
N LEU A 98 -33.41 -0.24 7.08
CA LEU A 98 -33.74 -0.93 8.33
C LEU A 98 -33.91 -2.43 8.10
N LEU A 99 -33.41 -3.24 9.04
CA LEU A 99 -33.60 -4.69 9.05
C LEU A 99 -34.45 -5.11 10.26
N PRO A 100 -35.02 -6.34 10.23
CA PRO A 100 -35.67 -6.90 11.40
C PRO A 100 -34.75 -6.95 12.63
N ALA A 101 -35.34 -6.83 13.81
CA ALA A 101 -34.61 -6.85 15.07
C ALA A 101 -33.72 -8.10 15.22
N GLY A 102 -32.47 -7.90 15.66
CA GLY A 102 -31.48 -8.98 15.83
C GLY A 102 -30.65 -9.33 14.60
N SER A 103 -30.84 -8.61 13.48
CA SER A 103 -30.03 -8.79 12.26
C SER A 103 -28.61 -8.22 12.39
N GLY A 104 -28.41 -7.27 13.31
CA GLY A 104 -27.19 -6.48 13.43
C GLY A 104 -26.92 -5.62 12.19
N VAL A 105 -25.64 -5.27 12.00
CA VAL A 105 -25.20 -4.47 10.86
C VAL A 105 -24.65 -5.38 9.75
N VAL A 106 -25.35 -5.42 8.63
CA VAL A 106 -25.00 -6.20 7.44
C VAL A 106 -24.40 -5.26 6.39
N PHE A 107 -23.29 -5.68 5.76
CA PHE A 107 -22.62 -4.89 4.72
C PHE A 107 -22.88 -5.47 3.33
N ARG A 108 -23.12 -4.59 2.36
CA ARG A 108 -23.26 -4.92 0.95
C ARG A 108 -22.34 -4.03 0.10
N ALA A 109 -21.82 -4.61 -0.98
CA ALA A 109 -21.16 -3.84 -2.04
C ALA A 109 -22.23 -3.37 -3.02
N GLY A 110 -22.33 -2.06 -3.20
CA GLY A 110 -23.02 -1.45 -4.34
C GLY A 110 -22.05 -1.16 -5.49
N PRO A 111 -22.52 -0.49 -6.55
CA PRO A 111 -21.69 -0.16 -7.71
C PRO A 111 -20.39 0.54 -7.32
N GLY A 112 -19.27 0.10 -7.91
CA GLY A 112 -17.95 0.68 -7.68
C GLY A 112 -17.27 0.31 -6.36
N VAL A 113 -17.88 -0.53 -5.51
CA VAL A 113 -17.19 -1.20 -4.40
C VAL A 113 -16.82 -2.63 -4.80
N GLY A 114 -15.56 -3.00 -4.57
CA GLY A 114 -15.06 -4.30 -4.99
C GLY A 114 -15.58 -5.45 -4.14
N THR A 115 -15.49 -6.67 -4.69
CA THR A 115 -15.74 -7.94 -4.00
C THR A 115 -14.44 -8.73 -3.91
N VAL A 116 -14.20 -9.37 -2.76
CA VAL A 116 -13.02 -10.19 -2.53
C VAL A 116 -13.18 -11.53 -3.27
N THR A 117 -12.23 -11.85 -4.14
CA THR A 117 -12.23 -13.07 -4.97
C THR A 117 -11.05 -13.98 -4.70
N ARG A 118 -10.06 -13.52 -3.92
CA ARG A 118 -8.88 -14.29 -3.51
C ARG A 118 -8.75 -14.32 -1.99
N PRO A 119 -8.27 -15.43 -1.40
CA PRO A 119 -7.96 -15.49 0.03
C PRO A 119 -6.71 -14.64 0.36
N GLY A 120 -6.46 -14.45 1.66
CA GLY A 120 -5.27 -13.74 2.17
C GLY A 120 -5.50 -12.28 2.52
N LEU A 121 -6.67 -11.73 2.22
CA LEU A 121 -7.10 -10.45 2.76
C LEU A 121 -7.79 -10.65 4.12
N PRO A 122 -7.92 -9.58 4.95
CA PRO A 122 -8.68 -9.63 6.20
C PRO A 122 -10.19 -9.88 6.06
N LEU A 123 -10.65 -10.11 4.83
CA LEU A 123 -12.05 -10.28 4.43
C LEU A 123 -12.15 -11.61 3.68
N ASP A 124 -13.23 -12.35 3.93
CA ASP A 124 -13.45 -13.64 3.29
C ASP A 124 -13.80 -13.50 1.80
N VAL A 125 -13.59 -14.57 1.04
CA VAL A 125 -13.98 -14.61 -0.38
C VAL A 125 -15.50 -14.48 -0.51
N GLY A 126 -15.95 -13.59 -1.39
CA GLY A 126 -17.36 -13.22 -1.58
C GLY A 126 -17.79 -12.00 -0.76
N GLU A 127 -16.98 -11.53 0.19
CA GLU A 127 -17.32 -10.36 0.99
C GLU A 127 -17.11 -9.04 0.22
N PRO A 128 -17.94 -8.01 0.50
CA PRO A 128 -17.66 -6.64 0.10
C PRO A 128 -16.29 -6.18 0.59
N ALA A 129 -15.52 -5.50 -0.25
CA ALA A 129 -14.19 -4.95 0.03
C ALA A 129 -14.22 -3.74 0.99
N ILE A 130 -14.95 -3.88 2.09
CA ILE A 130 -15.08 -2.93 3.19
C ILE A 130 -14.27 -3.49 4.36
N ASN A 131 -13.11 -2.90 4.62
CA ASN A 131 -12.16 -3.46 5.58
C ASN A 131 -12.67 -3.44 7.04
N PRO A 132 -12.06 -4.24 7.94
CA PRO A 132 -12.54 -4.38 9.32
C PRO A 132 -12.69 -3.06 10.09
N VAL A 133 -11.72 -2.14 9.99
CA VAL A 133 -11.79 -0.86 10.71
C VAL A 133 -12.94 0.02 10.21
N PRO A 134 -13.13 0.26 8.90
CA PRO A 134 -14.34 0.92 8.40
C PRO A 134 -15.66 0.24 8.81
N ARG A 135 -15.73 -1.10 8.79
CA ARG A 135 -16.92 -1.83 9.29
C ARG A 135 -17.19 -1.51 10.76
N GLN A 136 -16.14 -1.51 11.59
CA GLN A 136 -16.28 -1.16 13.00
C GLN A 136 -16.73 0.28 13.19
N MET A 137 -16.11 1.24 12.48
CA MET A 137 -16.50 2.65 12.55
C MET A 137 -17.97 2.85 12.20
N MET A 138 -18.47 2.22 11.13
CA MET A 138 -19.88 2.30 10.75
C MET A 138 -20.80 1.68 11.81
N ARG A 139 -20.45 0.53 12.37
CA ARG A 139 -21.21 -0.10 13.47
C ARG A 139 -21.30 0.78 14.70
N ASP A 140 -20.18 1.37 15.11
CA ASP A 140 -20.12 2.24 16.29
C ASP A 140 -21.03 3.46 16.11
N HIS A 141 -21.02 4.09 14.92
CA HIS A 141 -21.86 5.25 14.64
C HIS A 141 -23.34 4.89 14.54
N VAL A 142 -23.68 3.74 13.94
CA VAL A 142 -25.04 3.21 13.96
C VAL A 142 -25.51 3.02 15.40
N GLY A 143 -24.68 2.43 16.27
CA GLY A 143 -25.00 2.26 17.69
C GLY A 143 -25.24 3.58 18.42
N VAL A 144 -24.39 4.59 18.19
CA VAL A 144 -24.55 5.93 18.80
C VAL A 144 -25.84 6.61 18.35
N ILE A 145 -26.16 6.57 17.05
CA ILE A 145 -27.38 7.17 16.50
C ILE A 145 -28.62 6.42 17.00
N ALA A 146 -28.56 5.08 17.02
CA ALA A 146 -29.64 4.23 17.52
C ALA A 146 -29.99 4.59 18.97
N ALA A 147 -28.98 4.69 19.84
CA ALA A 147 -29.16 5.08 21.24
C ALA A 147 -29.73 6.50 21.40
N ARG A 148 -29.34 7.43 20.52
CA ARG A 148 -29.79 8.83 20.58
C ARG A 148 -31.24 9.02 20.11
N HIS A 149 -31.66 8.29 19.09
CA HIS A 149 -32.95 8.50 18.40
C HIS A 149 -33.94 7.33 18.57
N GLY A 150 -33.63 6.35 19.41
CA GLY A 150 -34.52 5.22 19.72
C GLY A 150 -34.58 4.14 18.63
N GLY A 151 -33.54 3.99 17.81
CA GLY A 151 -33.43 2.95 16.79
C GLY A 151 -32.89 1.61 17.35
N GLY A 152 -33.13 0.51 16.63
CA GLY A 152 -32.62 -0.82 17.01
C GLY A 152 -31.16 -1.07 16.61
N GLY A 153 -30.64 -0.34 15.60
CA GLY A 153 -29.28 -0.54 15.07
C GLY A 153 -29.14 -1.73 14.12
N ASP A 154 -30.24 -2.44 13.84
CA ASP A 154 -30.32 -3.50 12.85
C ASP A 154 -30.50 -2.90 11.45
N VAL A 155 -29.43 -2.87 10.65
CA VAL A 155 -29.41 -2.19 9.35
C VAL A 155 -28.59 -2.92 8.31
N GLU A 156 -29.00 -2.79 7.05
CA GLU A 156 -28.17 -3.10 5.89
C GLU A 156 -27.52 -1.81 5.40
N ILE A 157 -26.19 -1.82 5.27
CA ILE A 157 -25.40 -0.72 4.72
C ILE A 157 -24.84 -1.16 3.39
N THR A 158 -25.35 -0.58 2.31
CA THR A 158 -24.80 -0.73 0.95
C THR A 158 -23.89 0.44 0.65
N VAL A 159 -22.59 0.18 0.50
CA VAL A 159 -21.61 1.22 0.14
C VAL A 159 -21.34 1.15 -1.36
N SER A 160 -21.36 2.31 -2.01
CA SER A 160 -21.11 2.47 -3.44
C SER A 160 -20.10 3.60 -3.67
N VAL A 161 -19.38 3.56 -4.80
CA VAL A 161 -18.49 4.64 -5.20
C VAL A 161 -18.73 4.97 -6.67
N ASP A 162 -19.10 6.20 -6.96
CA ASP A 162 -19.32 6.63 -8.36
C ASP A 162 -18.00 6.49 -9.14
N HIS A 163 -18.08 5.87 -10.33
CA HIS A 163 -16.92 5.50 -11.16
C HIS A 163 -15.89 4.59 -10.45
N GLY A 164 -16.25 3.94 -9.35
CA GLY A 164 -15.32 3.15 -8.55
C GLY A 164 -14.69 1.97 -9.30
N GLU A 165 -15.38 1.34 -10.25
CA GLU A 165 -14.78 0.28 -11.08
C GLU A 165 -13.65 0.81 -11.96
N GLU A 166 -13.85 1.97 -12.60
CA GLU A 166 -12.87 2.62 -13.47
C GLU A 166 -11.64 3.06 -12.66
N ILE A 167 -11.86 3.72 -11.52
CA ILE A 167 -10.79 4.16 -10.63
C ILE A 167 -10.00 2.95 -10.11
N ALA A 168 -10.67 1.84 -9.77
CA ALA A 168 -10.02 0.64 -9.25
C ALA A 168 -9.03 -0.01 -10.22
N ARG A 169 -9.20 0.16 -11.54
CA ARG A 169 -8.25 -0.35 -12.56
C ARG A 169 -6.87 0.29 -12.43
N SER A 170 -6.80 1.50 -11.90
CA SER A 170 -5.56 2.23 -11.61
C SER A 170 -5.04 1.98 -10.18
N THR A 171 -5.56 0.95 -9.49
CA THR A 171 -5.15 0.59 -8.13
C THR A 171 -4.58 -0.82 -8.07
N TRP A 172 -4.10 -1.19 -6.88
CA TRP A 172 -3.67 -2.54 -6.56
C TRP A 172 -4.81 -3.55 -6.36
N ASN A 173 -6.07 -3.12 -6.35
CA ASN A 173 -7.21 -4.00 -6.08
C ASN A 173 -7.27 -5.23 -7.00
N PRO A 174 -7.14 -5.12 -8.34
CA PRO A 174 -7.21 -6.28 -9.22
C PRO A 174 -6.12 -7.33 -8.93
N ARG A 175 -4.91 -6.88 -8.58
CA ARG A 175 -3.78 -7.75 -8.19
C ARG A 175 -4.06 -8.47 -6.88
N LEU A 176 -4.67 -7.79 -5.90
CA LEU A 176 -5.07 -8.36 -4.62
C LEU A 176 -6.31 -9.26 -4.71
N GLY A 177 -6.92 -9.41 -5.90
CA GLY A 177 -8.14 -10.20 -6.08
C GLY A 177 -9.40 -9.48 -5.61
N ILE A 178 -9.41 -8.15 -5.66
CA ILE A 178 -10.58 -7.33 -5.39
C ILE A 178 -11.11 -6.84 -6.75
N LEU A 179 -12.27 -7.36 -7.17
CA LEU A 179 -12.83 -7.11 -8.50
C LEU A 179 -14.12 -6.29 -8.42
N GLY A 180 -14.44 -5.54 -9.48
CA GLY A 180 -15.67 -4.76 -9.60
C GLY A 180 -15.68 -3.39 -8.90
N GLY A 181 -14.59 -3.00 -8.23
CA GLY A 181 -14.54 -1.69 -7.59
C GLY A 181 -13.42 -1.46 -6.59
N LEU A 182 -13.53 -0.33 -5.90
CA LEU A 182 -12.59 0.15 -4.88
C LEU A 182 -12.78 -0.57 -3.55
N SER A 183 -11.73 -0.52 -2.74
CA SER A 183 -11.76 -0.96 -1.35
C SER A 183 -12.15 0.22 -0.45
N ILE A 184 -13.10 0.02 0.44
CA ILE A 184 -13.43 0.95 1.52
C ILE A 184 -12.48 0.65 2.68
N LEU A 185 -11.46 1.50 2.83
CA LEU A 185 -10.32 1.25 3.70
C LEU A 185 -9.90 2.51 4.46
N GLY A 186 -9.11 2.32 5.50
CA GLY A 186 -8.60 3.39 6.35
C GLY A 186 -8.56 2.91 7.80
N THR A 187 -7.37 2.89 8.41
CA THR A 187 -7.20 2.43 9.80
C THR A 187 -7.35 3.56 10.82
N THR A 188 -7.13 4.81 10.40
CA THR A 188 -7.24 5.99 11.26
C THR A 188 -8.30 6.98 10.81
N GLY A 189 -8.96 6.75 9.69
CA GLY A 189 -9.86 7.71 9.06
C GLY A 189 -9.16 8.84 8.29
N ILE A 190 -7.88 9.08 8.55
CA ILE A 190 -7.06 10.15 7.95
C ILE A 190 -6.11 9.62 6.87
N VAL A 191 -6.05 10.33 5.74
CA VAL A 191 -4.99 10.23 4.73
C VAL A 191 -3.88 11.22 5.09
N VAL A 192 -2.65 10.73 5.15
CA VAL A 192 -1.45 11.56 5.34
C VAL A 192 -0.73 11.63 3.99
N PRO A 193 -0.49 12.83 3.44
CA PRO A 193 0.18 12.97 2.16
C PRO A 193 1.53 12.26 2.10
N TYR A 194 1.78 11.56 0.99
CA TYR A 194 3.01 10.81 0.71
C TYR A 194 3.35 9.80 1.82
N SER A 195 2.34 9.15 2.39
CA SER A 195 2.56 8.24 3.51
C SER A 195 3.28 6.96 3.08
N CYS A 196 4.52 6.79 3.55
CA CYS A 196 5.23 5.52 3.47
C CYS A 196 4.43 4.36 4.10
N SER A 197 3.57 4.64 5.08
CA SER A 197 2.79 3.60 5.75
C SER A 197 1.72 2.96 4.85
N ALA A 198 1.10 3.74 3.95
CA ALA A 198 0.12 3.20 3.00
C ALA A 198 0.79 2.26 1.98
N TRP A 199 1.96 2.64 1.48
CA TRP A 199 2.75 1.81 0.57
C TRP A 199 3.18 0.50 1.23
N ILE A 200 3.70 0.56 2.47
CA ILE A 200 4.11 -0.62 3.23
C ILE A 200 2.93 -1.57 3.46
N ASP A 201 1.74 -1.05 3.76
CA ASP A 201 0.55 -1.89 3.95
C ASP A 201 0.11 -2.58 2.65
N SER A 202 0.33 -1.96 1.48
CA SER A 202 0.13 -2.62 0.17
C SER A 202 1.08 -3.81 -0.02
N ILE A 203 2.37 -3.62 0.28
CA ILE A 203 3.38 -4.69 0.21
C ILE A 203 2.99 -5.88 1.10
N ARG A 204 2.52 -5.61 2.32
CA ARG A 204 2.08 -6.65 3.27
C ARG A 204 0.93 -7.49 2.70
N ARG A 205 -0.11 -6.82 2.20
CA ARG A 205 -1.26 -7.48 1.57
C ARG A 205 -0.85 -8.29 0.34
N GLY A 206 0.08 -7.78 -0.47
CA GLY A 206 0.62 -8.52 -1.61
C GLY A 206 1.25 -9.85 -1.19
N VAL A 207 2.07 -9.84 -0.12
CA VAL A 207 2.68 -11.06 0.42
C VAL A 207 1.62 -12.01 0.98
N ASP A 208 0.63 -11.51 1.72
CA ASP A 208 -0.42 -12.36 2.29
C ASP A 208 -1.30 -13.02 1.22
N VAL A 209 -1.69 -12.27 0.19
CA VAL A 209 -2.45 -12.80 -0.96
C VAL A 209 -1.61 -13.85 -1.70
N ALA A 210 -0.34 -13.54 -2.02
CA ALA A 210 0.55 -14.49 -2.69
C ALA A 210 0.67 -15.80 -1.92
N ARG A 211 0.85 -15.73 -0.59
CA ARG A 211 0.92 -16.91 0.29
C ARG A 211 -0.39 -17.68 0.33
N ALA A 212 -1.52 -16.98 0.45
CA ALA A 212 -2.83 -17.60 0.57
C ALA A 212 -3.27 -18.32 -0.72
N VAL A 213 -2.84 -17.85 -1.89
CA VAL A 213 -3.07 -18.54 -3.16
C VAL A 213 -2.00 -19.59 -3.50
N GLY A 214 -1.06 -19.86 -2.57
CA GLY A 214 -0.05 -20.90 -2.70
C GLY A 214 1.15 -20.53 -3.58
N ARG A 215 1.47 -19.24 -3.76
CA ARG A 215 2.71 -18.84 -4.44
C ARG A 215 3.91 -19.16 -3.57
N THR A 216 4.83 -19.95 -4.14
CA THR A 216 6.11 -20.29 -3.52
C THR A 216 7.20 -19.29 -3.87
N HIS A 217 7.08 -18.63 -5.03
CA HIS A 217 8.02 -17.62 -5.52
C HIS A 217 7.33 -16.27 -5.69
N VAL A 218 7.83 -15.24 -5.01
CA VAL A 218 7.37 -13.85 -5.14
C VAL A 218 8.53 -12.93 -5.52
N ALA A 219 8.23 -11.78 -6.12
CA ALA A 219 9.24 -10.80 -6.50
C ALA A 219 8.96 -9.39 -5.99
N GLY A 220 9.92 -8.81 -5.27
CA GLY A 220 9.94 -7.40 -4.89
C GLY A 220 10.57 -6.54 -5.98
N CYS A 221 9.75 -5.79 -6.70
CA CYS A 221 10.17 -4.98 -7.84
C CYS A 221 10.21 -3.49 -7.49
N THR A 222 11.26 -2.80 -7.92
CA THR A 222 11.39 -1.33 -7.69
C THR A 222 10.55 -0.45 -8.61
N GLY A 223 9.83 -1.05 -9.57
CA GLY A 223 9.00 -0.39 -10.57
C GLY A 223 8.66 -1.29 -11.77
N SER A 224 7.97 -0.73 -12.76
CA SER A 224 7.40 -1.47 -13.90
C SER A 224 8.42 -2.15 -14.81
N THR A 225 9.61 -1.56 -15.01
CA THR A 225 10.69 -2.20 -15.77
C THR A 225 11.18 -3.47 -15.08
N SER A 226 11.41 -3.43 -13.76
CA SER A 226 11.79 -4.62 -12.98
C SER A 226 10.69 -5.68 -12.95
N GLU A 227 9.41 -5.29 -12.89
CA GLU A 227 8.30 -6.24 -13.00
C GLU A 227 8.37 -7.01 -14.32
N LYS A 228 8.47 -6.29 -15.45
CA LYS A 228 8.55 -6.90 -16.79
C LYS A 228 9.75 -7.84 -16.91
N THR A 229 10.92 -7.44 -16.41
CA THR A 229 12.12 -8.28 -16.47
C THR A 229 11.95 -9.57 -15.67
N VAL A 230 11.42 -9.51 -14.44
CA VAL A 230 11.20 -10.71 -13.62
C VAL A 230 10.16 -11.63 -14.24
N VAL A 231 9.07 -11.08 -14.79
CA VAL A 231 8.05 -11.87 -15.52
C VAL A 231 8.69 -12.60 -16.70
N ALA A 232 9.53 -11.92 -17.48
CA ALA A 232 10.25 -12.55 -18.60
C ALA A 232 11.25 -13.63 -18.15
N LEU A 233 11.91 -13.45 -17.00
CA LEU A 233 12.90 -14.39 -16.49
C LEU A 233 12.29 -15.64 -15.86
N TYR A 234 11.18 -15.49 -15.13
CA TYR A 234 10.66 -16.54 -14.24
C TYR A 234 9.20 -16.93 -14.52
N GLY A 235 8.52 -16.25 -15.45
CA GLY A 235 7.12 -16.53 -15.76
C GLY A 235 6.17 -16.25 -14.58
N LEU A 236 6.54 -15.32 -13.69
CA LEU A 236 5.74 -15.06 -12.50
C LEU A 236 4.37 -14.46 -12.84
N PRO A 237 3.28 -14.96 -12.23
CA PRO A 237 1.96 -14.36 -12.36
C PRO A 237 1.88 -13.01 -11.63
N GLU A 238 0.91 -12.17 -12.00
CA GLU A 238 0.76 -10.83 -11.42
C GLU A 238 0.58 -10.83 -9.90
N ASP A 239 -0.08 -11.84 -9.35
CA ASP A 239 -0.32 -12.00 -7.90
C ASP A 239 0.93 -12.45 -7.11
N ALA A 240 2.06 -12.71 -7.79
CA ALA A 240 3.37 -12.95 -7.21
C ALA A 240 4.30 -11.71 -7.26
N LEU A 241 3.87 -10.63 -7.94
CA LEU A 241 4.64 -9.40 -8.08
C LEU A 241 4.28 -8.42 -6.96
N LEU A 242 5.29 -7.96 -6.23
CA LEU A 242 5.19 -6.97 -5.14
C LEU A 242 5.78 -5.64 -5.61
N ASP A 243 4.99 -4.57 -5.61
CA ASP A 243 5.51 -3.21 -5.85
C ASP A 243 6.22 -2.71 -4.60
N MET A 244 7.48 -3.12 -4.50
CA MET A 244 8.37 -2.77 -3.41
C MET A 244 8.74 -1.28 -3.45
N GLY A 245 8.73 -0.66 -4.63
CA GLY A 245 9.28 0.68 -4.83
C GLY A 245 10.71 0.78 -4.29
N ASP A 246 10.93 1.72 -3.36
CA ASP A 246 12.22 1.90 -2.68
C ASP A 246 12.28 1.21 -1.30
N PHE A 247 11.22 0.52 -0.87
CA PHE A 247 11.07 -0.01 0.50
C PHE A 247 11.50 -1.48 0.63
N ALA A 248 12.74 -1.81 0.26
CA ALA A 248 13.28 -3.17 0.38
C ALA A 248 13.18 -3.74 1.81
N GLY A 249 13.44 -2.89 2.81
CA GLY A 249 13.28 -3.27 4.21
C GLY A 249 11.86 -3.65 4.60
N ALA A 250 10.83 -3.09 3.96
CA ALA A 250 9.44 -3.42 4.25
C ALA A 250 9.11 -4.84 3.78
N VAL A 251 9.52 -5.20 2.55
CA VAL A 251 9.39 -6.56 2.02
C VAL A 251 10.14 -7.54 2.91
N LEU A 252 11.44 -7.32 3.13
CA LEU A 252 12.31 -8.25 3.86
C LEU A 252 11.85 -8.49 5.30
N LYS A 253 11.51 -7.43 6.04
CA LYS A 253 11.03 -7.55 7.43
C LYS A 253 9.68 -8.26 7.52
N TYR A 254 8.83 -8.12 6.50
CA TYR A 254 7.53 -8.76 6.48
C TYR A 254 7.61 -10.23 6.10
N VAL A 255 8.33 -10.54 5.01
CA VAL A 255 8.61 -11.92 4.55
C VAL A 255 9.35 -12.72 5.62
N ARG A 256 10.24 -12.10 6.40
CA ARG A 256 10.87 -12.77 7.56
C ARG A 256 9.84 -13.38 8.53
N ARG A 257 8.72 -12.70 8.77
CA ARG A 257 7.65 -13.16 9.68
C ARG A 257 6.60 -14.01 8.97
N HIS A 258 6.55 -13.92 7.64
CA HIS A 258 5.58 -14.59 6.77
C HIS A 258 6.35 -15.20 5.60
N PRO A 259 7.13 -16.27 5.84
CA PRO A 259 8.05 -16.80 4.85
C PRO A 259 7.32 -17.31 3.60
N VAL A 260 8.04 -17.20 2.49
CA VAL A 260 7.76 -17.73 1.15
C VAL A 260 9.00 -18.52 0.75
N GLU A 261 8.88 -19.56 -0.08
CA GLU A 261 10.03 -20.42 -0.40
C GLU A 261 11.13 -19.65 -1.14
N ARG A 262 10.77 -18.70 -2.02
CA ARG A 262 11.70 -17.93 -2.84
C ARG A 262 11.26 -16.47 -2.99
N LEU A 263 12.18 -15.54 -2.79
CA LEU A 263 12.01 -14.11 -2.99
C LEU A 263 13.05 -13.59 -3.99
N THR A 264 12.61 -13.02 -5.11
CA THR A 264 13.51 -12.28 -6.00
C THR A 264 13.38 -10.78 -5.77
N LEU A 265 14.48 -10.09 -5.48
CA LEU A 265 14.52 -8.63 -5.47
C LEU A 265 15.03 -8.15 -6.83
N CYS A 266 14.21 -7.37 -7.54
CA CYS A 266 14.59 -6.85 -8.85
C CYS A 266 14.49 -5.33 -8.92
N GLY A 267 15.52 -4.70 -9.48
CA GLY A 267 15.52 -3.26 -9.68
C GLY A 267 16.77 -2.73 -10.35
N GLY A 268 16.77 -1.42 -10.57
CA GLY A 268 17.87 -0.73 -11.23
C GLY A 268 19.18 -0.88 -10.44
N PHE A 269 20.31 -1.02 -11.15
CA PHE A 269 21.64 -1.19 -10.55
C PHE A 269 21.92 -0.22 -9.38
N ALA A 270 21.61 1.07 -9.54
CA ALA A 270 21.82 2.08 -8.49
C ALA A 270 20.95 1.88 -7.24
N LYS A 271 19.77 1.26 -7.34
CA LYS A 271 18.94 0.93 -6.17
C LYS A 271 19.51 -0.29 -5.45
N LEU A 272 19.89 -1.32 -6.20
CA LEU A 272 20.42 -2.56 -5.63
C LEU A 272 21.82 -2.38 -5.05
N SER A 273 22.63 -1.46 -5.59
CA SER A 273 23.90 -1.08 -4.99
C SER A 273 23.74 -0.45 -3.60
N LYS A 274 22.64 0.27 -3.36
CA LYS A 274 22.33 0.81 -2.02
C LYS A 274 21.95 -0.30 -1.06
N LEU A 275 21.18 -1.29 -1.53
CA LEU A 275 20.87 -2.48 -0.74
C LEU A 275 22.14 -3.27 -0.41
N ALA A 276 23.05 -3.44 -1.38
CA ALA A 276 24.35 -4.07 -1.20
C ALA A 276 25.21 -3.36 -0.14
N ALA A 277 25.10 -2.02 -0.05
CA ALA A 277 25.73 -1.22 0.99
C ALA A 277 24.97 -1.23 2.35
N GLY A 278 23.90 -2.02 2.48
CA GLY A 278 23.13 -2.19 3.72
C GLY A 278 21.96 -1.22 3.92
N HIS A 279 21.64 -0.37 2.92
CA HIS A 279 20.48 0.52 3.00
C HIS A 279 19.18 -0.23 2.70
N LEU A 280 18.22 -0.16 3.63
CA LEU A 280 16.90 -0.79 3.49
C LEU A 280 15.84 0.11 2.84
N ASP A 281 16.14 1.39 2.69
CA ASP A 281 15.37 2.39 1.96
C ASP A 281 16.24 2.90 0.82
N LEU A 282 15.80 2.64 -0.41
CA LEU A 282 16.57 2.86 -1.63
C LEU A 282 16.35 4.25 -2.23
N HIS A 283 15.50 5.08 -1.60
CA HIS A 283 15.15 6.40 -2.08
C HIS A 283 16.38 7.32 -2.02
N SER A 284 16.60 8.12 -3.08
CA SER A 284 17.78 9.01 -3.18
C SER A 284 17.87 10.03 -2.05
N GLY A 285 16.75 10.52 -1.54
CA GLY A 285 16.72 11.40 -0.37
C GLY A 285 17.15 10.74 0.96
N ARG A 286 17.23 9.40 1.01
CA ARG A 286 17.57 8.63 2.22
C ARG A 286 18.92 7.93 2.13
N SER A 287 19.32 7.53 0.92
CA SER A 287 20.56 6.82 0.65
C SER A 287 21.13 7.21 -0.71
N GLN A 288 22.45 7.28 -0.78
CA GLN A 288 23.20 7.58 -1.99
C GLN A 288 23.96 6.34 -2.45
N VAL A 289 24.34 6.32 -3.73
CA VAL A 289 25.21 5.26 -4.24
C VAL A 289 26.60 5.46 -3.63
N ASP A 290 27.06 4.47 -2.86
CA ASP A 290 28.41 4.48 -2.30
C ASP A 290 29.43 4.04 -3.36
N LYS A 291 30.15 5.00 -3.93
CA LYS A 291 31.12 4.78 -4.99
C LYS A 291 32.40 4.14 -4.48
N ALA A 292 32.77 4.39 -3.23
CA ALA A 292 33.93 3.75 -2.63
C ALA A 292 33.65 2.26 -2.41
N PHE A 293 32.43 1.93 -1.98
CA PHE A 293 31.95 0.55 -1.90
C PHE A 293 31.91 -0.13 -3.28
N LEU A 294 31.43 0.54 -4.33
CA LEU A 294 31.45 -0.01 -5.69
C LEU A 294 32.87 -0.26 -6.20
N ALA A 295 33.82 0.64 -5.91
CA ALA A 295 35.22 0.45 -6.26
C ALA A 295 35.82 -0.75 -5.55
N GLU A 296 35.47 -0.97 -4.28
CA GLU A 296 35.91 -2.14 -3.53
C GLU A 296 35.35 -3.44 -4.09
N LEU A 297 34.06 -3.48 -4.44
CA LEU A 297 33.49 -4.62 -5.15
C LEU A 297 34.18 -4.84 -6.50
N ALA A 298 34.50 -3.77 -7.24
CA ALA A 298 35.23 -3.89 -8.51
C ALA A 298 36.62 -4.53 -8.31
N ARG A 299 37.37 -4.14 -7.27
CA ARG A 299 38.66 -4.77 -6.92
C ARG A 299 38.50 -6.27 -6.65
N GLN A 300 37.50 -6.65 -5.87
CA GLN A 300 37.18 -8.05 -5.60
C GLN A 300 36.82 -8.82 -6.88
N GLY A 301 36.24 -8.14 -7.87
CA GLY A 301 35.93 -8.64 -9.19
C GLY A 301 37.10 -8.70 -10.18
N GLY A 302 38.31 -8.33 -9.76
CA GLY A 302 39.51 -8.33 -10.61
C GLY A 302 39.81 -7.01 -11.33
N ALA A 303 39.19 -5.89 -10.94
CA ALA A 303 39.60 -4.57 -11.40
C ALA A 303 41.02 -4.24 -10.91
N ASP A 304 41.83 -3.64 -11.78
CA ASP A 304 43.10 -3.04 -11.36
C ASP A 304 42.86 -1.73 -10.59
N GLU A 305 43.91 -1.18 -9.97
CA GLU A 305 43.78 0.04 -9.16
C GLU A 305 43.42 1.27 -10.01
N ALA A 306 43.74 1.27 -11.31
CA ALA A 306 43.35 2.35 -12.20
C ALA A 306 41.82 2.37 -12.38
N LEU A 307 41.23 1.23 -12.75
CA LEU A 307 39.79 1.07 -12.90
C LEU A 307 39.05 1.28 -11.58
N ALA A 308 39.57 0.74 -10.47
CA ALA A 308 38.95 0.95 -9.16
C ALA A 308 38.94 2.45 -8.76
N SER A 309 40.01 3.18 -9.08
CA SER A 309 40.09 4.62 -8.85
C SER A 309 39.10 5.40 -9.72
N GLU A 310 38.93 5.01 -10.99
CA GLU A 310 37.93 5.61 -11.90
C GLU A 310 36.49 5.37 -11.39
N VAL A 311 36.19 4.16 -10.94
CA VAL A 311 34.87 3.80 -10.37
C VAL A 311 34.56 4.65 -9.14
N ALA A 312 35.53 4.87 -8.26
CA ALA A 312 35.34 5.65 -7.03
C ALA A 312 34.92 7.10 -7.31
N VAL A 313 35.40 7.68 -8.42
CA VAL A 313 35.10 9.07 -8.81
C VAL A 313 33.97 9.20 -9.83
N ALA A 314 33.43 8.09 -10.36
CA ALA A 314 32.40 8.10 -11.38
C ALA A 314 31.18 8.96 -11.01
N ASN A 315 30.57 9.59 -12.01
CA ASN A 315 29.41 10.47 -11.80
C ASN A 315 28.14 9.71 -11.43
N THR A 316 27.99 8.46 -11.90
CA THR A 316 26.81 7.63 -11.63
C THR A 316 27.21 6.17 -11.43
N GLY A 317 26.39 5.41 -10.69
CA GLY A 317 26.59 3.96 -10.59
C GLY A 317 26.52 3.25 -11.94
N LEU A 318 25.73 3.75 -12.89
CA LEU A 318 25.67 3.18 -14.25
C LEU A 318 26.99 3.38 -15.01
N ALA A 319 27.63 4.55 -14.84
CA ALA A 319 28.95 4.78 -15.44
C ALA A 319 30.00 3.83 -14.86
N ALA A 320 30.01 3.62 -13.54
CA ALA A 320 30.87 2.63 -12.89
C ALA A 320 30.65 1.21 -13.45
N LEU A 321 29.39 0.80 -13.61
CA LEU A 321 29.05 -0.50 -14.20
C LEU A 321 29.56 -0.62 -15.64
N GLN A 322 29.42 0.42 -16.47
CA GLN A 322 29.89 0.42 -17.85
C GLN A 322 31.42 0.36 -17.94
N MET A 323 32.13 1.09 -17.07
CA MET A 323 33.60 1.06 -16.97
C MET A 323 34.08 -0.37 -16.63
N CYS A 324 33.47 -1.01 -15.64
CA CYS A 324 33.80 -2.38 -15.26
C CYS A 324 33.48 -3.39 -16.38
N ALA A 325 32.31 -3.27 -17.01
CA ALA A 325 31.92 -4.16 -18.11
C ALA A 325 32.90 -4.07 -19.30
N ALA A 326 33.41 -2.88 -19.62
CA ALA A 326 34.38 -2.68 -20.69
C ALA A 326 35.72 -3.41 -20.44
N GLN A 327 36.05 -3.69 -19.18
CA GLN A 327 37.25 -4.44 -18.78
C GLN A 327 36.95 -5.87 -18.33
N GLY A 328 35.73 -6.37 -18.53
CA GLY A 328 35.34 -7.73 -18.16
C GLY A 328 35.14 -7.97 -16.66
N VAL A 329 35.06 -6.92 -15.85
CA VAL A 329 34.81 -7.01 -14.39
C VAL A 329 33.30 -7.13 -14.14
N PRO A 330 32.81 -8.21 -13.49
CA PRO A 330 31.38 -8.48 -13.33
C PRO A 330 30.75 -7.71 -12.16
N LEU A 331 30.89 -6.37 -12.16
CA LEU A 331 30.42 -5.53 -11.05
C LEU A 331 28.92 -5.71 -10.75
N GLY A 332 28.10 -5.95 -11.77
CA GLY A 332 26.67 -6.21 -11.59
C GLY A 332 26.38 -7.46 -10.75
N ASP A 333 27.06 -8.58 -11.03
CA ASP A 333 26.88 -9.83 -10.27
C ASP A 333 27.38 -9.68 -8.84
N LEU A 334 28.48 -8.94 -8.64
CA LEU A 334 29.03 -8.65 -7.32
C LEU A 334 28.09 -7.79 -6.47
N VAL A 335 27.47 -6.78 -7.08
CA VAL A 335 26.42 -5.98 -6.42
C VAL A 335 25.21 -6.84 -6.10
N ALA A 336 24.77 -7.70 -7.01
CA ALA A 336 23.65 -8.61 -6.77
C ALA A 336 23.95 -9.55 -5.59
N ALA A 337 25.14 -10.14 -5.54
CA ALA A 337 25.57 -11.02 -4.47
C ALA A 337 25.62 -10.31 -3.12
N ALA A 338 26.25 -9.13 -3.06
CA ALA A 338 26.29 -8.33 -1.85
C ALA A 338 24.88 -7.90 -1.37
N ALA A 339 23.99 -7.51 -2.29
CA ALA A 339 22.61 -7.18 -1.96
C ALA A 339 21.82 -8.40 -1.44
N ARG A 340 22.05 -9.59 -2.02
CA ARG A 340 21.45 -10.85 -1.56
C ARG A 340 21.91 -11.17 -0.14
N ASP A 341 23.20 -11.03 0.13
CA ASP A 341 23.76 -11.32 1.45
C ASP A 341 23.24 -10.34 2.51
N GLN A 342 23.06 -9.06 2.16
CA GLN A 342 22.37 -8.08 3.02
C GLN A 342 20.91 -8.46 3.27
N ALA A 343 20.18 -8.89 2.23
CA ALA A 343 18.80 -9.36 2.36
C ALA A 343 18.70 -10.58 3.30
N LEU A 344 19.57 -11.57 3.13
CA LEU A 344 19.67 -12.75 4.00
C LEU A 344 19.98 -12.35 5.45
N GLY A 345 20.86 -11.37 5.66
CA GLY A 345 21.14 -10.80 6.98
C GLY A 345 19.90 -10.21 7.66
N VAL A 346 19.03 -9.53 6.91
CA VAL A 346 17.75 -8.99 7.43
C VAL A 346 16.75 -10.10 7.74
N LEU A 347 16.73 -11.17 6.93
CA LEU A 347 15.86 -12.33 7.11
C LEU A 347 16.22 -13.18 8.33
N ARG A 348 17.46 -13.08 8.83
CA ARG A 348 17.95 -13.76 10.05
C ARG A 348 17.64 -15.27 10.07
N GLY A 349 17.94 -15.95 8.97
CA GLY A 349 17.76 -17.40 8.84
C GLY A 349 16.32 -17.86 8.60
N ALA A 350 15.39 -16.96 8.26
CA ALA A 350 14.08 -17.36 7.77
C ALA A 350 14.23 -18.27 6.53
N PRO A 351 13.38 -19.31 6.35
CA PRO A 351 13.52 -20.30 5.29
C PRO A 351 13.04 -19.73 3.95
N VAL A 352 13.84 -18.82 3.38
CA VAL A 352 13.53 -18.10 2.15
C VAL A 352 14.78 -18.08 1.27
N ALA A 353 14.72 -18.69 0.10
CA ALA A 353 15.76 -18.52 -0.92
C ALA A 353 15.65 -17.10 -1.48
N VAL A 354 16.78 -16.38 -1.59
CA VAL A 354 16.78 -15.01 -2.10
C VAL A 354 17.58 -14.95 -3.39
N ASP A 355 16.99 -14.39 -4.42
CA ASP A 355 17.71 -13.95 -5.61
C ASP A 355 17.73 -12.43 -5.67
N VAL A 356 18.78 -11.88 -6.28
CA VAL A 356 18.81 -10.47 -6.67
C VAL A 356 19.06 -10.36 -8.16
N VAL A 357 18.27 -9.51 -8.83
CA VAL A 357 18.43 -9.20 -10.26
C VAL A 357 18.62 -7.70 -10.42
N CYS A 358 19.80 -7.30 -10.88
CA CYS A 358 20.13 -5.93 -11.25
C CYS A 358 19.82 -5.69 -12.72
N ILE A 359 19.11 -4.60 -13.01
CA ILE A 359 18.80 -4.18 -14.39
C ILE A 359 19.32 -2.78 -14.72
N ASP A 360 19.53 -2.53 -16.01
CA ASP A 360 19.72 -1.17 -16.52
C ASP A 360 18.37 -0.44 -16.73
N ARG A 361 18.40 0.73 -17.37
CA ARG A 361 17.18 1.50 -17.68
C ARG A 361 16.29 0.87 -18.75
N ALA A 362 16.86 0.05 -19.64
CA ALA A 362 16.14 -0.67 -20.69
C ALA A 362 15.52 -1.98 -20.19
N GLY A 363 15.88 -2.42 -18.98
CA GLY A 363 15.45 -3.70 -18.41
C GLY A 363 16.38 -4.86 -18.74
N THR A 364 17.54 -4.58 -19.35
CA THR A 364 18.59 -5.58 -19.58
C THR A 364 19.15 -6.02 -18.24
N VAL A 365 19.27 -7.32 -18.03
CA VAL A 365 19.92 -7.87 -16.84
C VAL A 365 21.40 -7.57 -16.92
N VAL A 366 21.90 -6.83 -15.93
CA VAL A 366 23.31 -6.45 -15.81
C VAL A 366 24.02 -7.16 -14.66
N GLY A 367 23.27 -7.84 -13.80
CA GLY A 367 23.81 -8.63 -12.70
C GLY A 367 22.78 -9.52 -12.05
N ARG A 368 23.19 -10.69 -11.54
CA ARG A 368 22.32 -11.63 -10.82
C ARG A 368 23.09 -12.45 -9.77
N ALA A 369 22.42 -12.83 -8.69
CA ALA A 369 22.98 -13.68 -7.63
C ALA A 369 21.93 -14.46 -6.84
#